data_AF-A0A6I6JC36-F1
#
_entry.id   AF-A0A6I6JC36-F1
#
_cell.length_a   1.000
_cell.length_b   1.000
_cell.length_c   1.000
_cell.angle_alpha   90.00
_cell.angle_beta   90.00
_cell.angle_gamma   90.00
#
_symmetry.space_group_name_H-M   'P 1'
#
loop_
_entity.id
_entity.type
_entity.pdbx_description
1 polymer ?
#
loop_
_entity_poly.entity_id
_entity_poly.type
_entity_poly.pdbx_seq_one_letter_code
_entity_poly.pdbx_strand_id
1 'polypeptide(L)'
;MTGQMVYEFLDPWMIWAFRLTDNPYVGFAIGIFWICLTATIIGELCMAGVYFLNAKHFAKINRDMVSHHNLSVQAIGVKDKAAWKACNSIANEAFGKNFFSHIALFASSLWVVPFGIGWLFYRFGQVDFSVPFIGAVGPAFIFIPAYILTRYLFEKAKPWLPLFRFIKRKIRENEGEDNMLLFSDLVKQDEPVPGNS
;
A
#
# COMPACT_ATOMS: atom_id res chain seq x y z
N MET A 1 25.93 18.82 -2.32
CA MET A 1 26.13 17.41 -2.70
C MET A 1 25.62 17.24 -4.11
N THR A 2 26.47 16.87 -5.06
CA THR A 2 26.01 16.49 -6.41
C THR A 2 25.17 15.21 -6.27
N GLY A 3 24.17 14.99 -7.14
CA GLY A 3 23.34 13.78 -7.08
C GLY A 3 24.14 12.47 -7.08
N GLN A 4 25.35 12.51 -7.63
CA GLN A 4 26.31 11.40 -7.65
C GLN A 4 26.83 11.00 -6.25
N MET A 5 27.02 11.95 -5.33
CA MET A 5 27.49 11.66 -3.97
C MET A 5 26.52 10.77 -3.19
N VAL A 6 25.21 10.89 -3.46
CA VAL A 6 24.19 10.04 -2.85
C VAL A 6 24.37 8.59 -3.30
N TYR A 7 24.65 8.37 -4.59
CA TYR A 7 24.83 7.02 -5.12
C TYR A 7 26.16 6.40 -4.69
N GLU A 8 27.22 7.18 -4.60
CA GLU A 8 28.51 6.74 -4.05
C GLU A 8 28.39 6.32 -2.59
N PHE A 9 27.60 7.02 -1.79
CA PHE A 9 27.30 6.64 -0.41
C PHE A 9 26.49 5.34 -0.32
N LEU A 10 25.51 5.14 -1.22
CA LEU A 10 24.67 3.95 -1.26
C LEU A 10 25.40 2.71 -1.80
N ASP A 11 26.44 2.89 -2.63
CA ASP A 11 27.10 1.80 -3.36
C ASP A 11 27.55 0.63 -2.49
N PRO A 12 28.27 0.80 -1.37
CA PRO A 12 28.71 -0.33 -0.55
C PRO A 12 27.55 -1.16 0.02
N TRP A 13 26.42 -0.51 0.32
CA TRP A 13 25.24 -1.15 0.91
C TRP A 13 24.41 -1.95 -0.10
N MET A 14 24.54 -1.61 -1.39
CA MET A 14 23.76 -2.19 -2.47
C MET A 14 24.57 -3.20 -3.28
N ILE A 15 25.85 -2.90 -3.57
CA ILE A 15 26.67 -3.69 -4.49
C ILE A 15 27.04 -5.07 -3.96
N TRP A 16 27.15 -5.24 -2.64
CA TRP A 16 27.59 -6.50 -2.05
C TRP A 16 26.64 -7.66 -2.42
N ALA A 17 25.33 -7.39 -2.49
CA ALA A 17 24.31 -8.39 -2.84
C ALA A 17 24.48 -8.91 -4.28
N PHE A 18 24.97 -8.07 -5.19
CA PHE A 18 25.26 -8.46 -6.57
C PHE A 18 26.50 -9.36 -6.70
N ARG A 19 27.34 -9.41 -5.66
CA ARG A 19 28.61 -10.15 -5.64
C ARG A 19 28.55 -11.42 -4.79
N LEU A 20 27.36 -11.84 -4.34
CA LEU A 20 27.21 -13.02 -3.48
C LEU A 20 27.50 -14.35 -4.18
N THR A 21 27.48 -14.37 -5.51
CA THR A 21 27.70 -15.56 -6.32
C THR A 21 28.57 -15.24 -7.52
N ASP A 22 29.38 -16.20 -7.93
CA ASP A 22 30.23 -16.09 -9.11
C ASP A 22 29.42 -16.08 -10.41
N ASN A 23 28.16 -16.56 -10.40
CA ASN A 23 27.26 -16.50 -11.54
C ASN A 23 26.65 -15.09 -11.68
N PRO A 24 26.97 -14.33 -12.74
CA PRO A 24 26.50 -12.95 -12.87
C PRO A 24 24.98 -12.80 -12.93
N TYR A 25 24.27 -13.75 -13.53
CA TYR A 25 22.81 -13.71 -13.65
C TYR A 25 22.12 -13.92 -12.30
N VAL A 26 22.61 -14.88 -11.51
CA VAL A 26 22.08 -15.16 -10.18
C VAL A 26 22.43 -14.00 -9.23
N GLY A 27 23.65 -13.46 -9.32
CA GLY A 27 24.07 -12.30 -8.53
C GLY A 27 23.21 -11.08 -8.83
N PHE A 28 22.92 -10.82 -10.11
CA PHE A 28 22.03 -9.75 -10.52
C PHE A 28 20.60 -9.94 -9.99
N ALA A 29 20.04 -11.14 -10.08
CA ALA A 29 18.70 -11.42 -9.56
C ALA A 29 18.61 -11.22 -8.03
N ILE A 30 19.61 -11.68 -7.28
CA ILE A 30 19.70 -11.48 -5.82
C ILE A 30 19.85 -10.00 -5.48
N GLY A 31 20.73 -9.29 -6.20
CA GLY A 31 20.96 -7.86 -6.02
C GLY A 31 19.70 -7.03 -6.28
N ILE A 32 18.98 -7.29 -7.37
CA ILE A 32 17.69 -6.64 -7.67
C ILE A 32 16.68 -6.92 -6.56
N PHE A 33 16.52 -8.18 -6.16
CA PHE A 33 15.63 -8.55 -5.06
C PHE A 33 15.98 -7.82 -3.77
N TRP A 34 17.26 -7.71 -3.44
CA TRP A 34 17.74 -6.97 -2.25
C TRP A 34 17.35 -5.48 -2.29
N ILE A 35 17.55 -4.81 -3.43
CA ILE A 35 17.14 -3.40 -3.58
C ILE A 35 15.61 -3.28 -3.47
N CYS A 36 14.86 -4.15 -4.12
CA CYS A 36 13.40 -4.13 -4.06
C CYS A 36 12.89 -4.37 -2.63
N LEU A 37 13.52 -5.29 -1.90
CA LEU A 37 13.16 -5.63 -0.52
C LEU A 37 13.45 -4.46 0.42
N THR A 38 14.64 -3.85 0.32
CA THR A 38 15.00 -2.69 1.15
C THR A 38 14.10 -1.49 0.87
N ALA A 39 13.82 -1.19 -0.41
CA ALA A 39 12.88 -0.13 -0.79
C ALA A 39 11.46 -0.40 -0.25
N THR A 40 11.01 -1.66 -0.28
CA THR A 40 9.71 -2.06 0.26
C THR A 40 9.66 -1.88 1.78
N ILE A 41 10.67 -2.37 2.52
CA ILE A 41 10.70 -2.28 3.99
C ILE A 41 10.73 -0.81 4.43
N ILE A 42 11.60 0.01 3.84
CA ILE A 42 11.69 1.43 4.20
C ILE A 42 10.39 2.16 3.85
N GLY A 43 9.81 1.88 2.69
CA GLY A 43 8.53 2.46 2.27
C GLY A 43 7.39 2.12 3.24
N GLU A 44 7.30 0.86 3.67
CA GLU A 44 6.29 0.40 4.63
C GLU A 44 6.46 1.01 6.01
N LEU A 45 7.70 1.13 6.51
CA LEU A 45 7.98 1.80 7.77
C LEU A 45 7.66 3.30 7.70
N CYS A 46 7.96 3.95 6.58
CA CYS A 46 7.62 5.35 6.35
C CYS A 46 6.10 5.55 6.34
N MET A 47 5.35 4.72 5.61
CA MET A 47 3.89 4.74 5.58
C MET A 47 3.30 4.53 6.98
N ALA A 48 3.79 3.55 7.73
CA ALA A 48 3.39 3.32 9.11
C ALA A 48 3.70 4.53 10.01
N GLY A 49 4.86 5.15 9.85
CA GLY A 49 5.25 6.37 10.56
C GLY A 49 4.29 7.52 10.28
N VAL A 50 3.99 7.81 9.01
CA VAL A 50 3.03 8.86 8.62
C VAL A 50 1.64 8.57 9.18
N TYR A 51 1.20 7.32 9.15
CA TYR A 51 -0.05 6.91 9.76
C TYR A 51 -0.06 7.20 11.27
N PHE A 52 0.93 6.74 12.02
CA PHE A 52 0.93 6.89 13.48
C PHE A 52 1.03 8.35 13.95
N LEU A 53 1.76 9.19 13.22
CA LEU A 53 1.81 10.64 13.48
C LEU A 53 0.44 11.30 13.29
N ASN A 54 -0.38 10.76 12.38
CA ASN A 54 -1.70 11.30 12.03
C ASN A 54 -2.84 10.36 12.43
N ALA A 55 -2.62 9.46 13.39
CA ALA A 55 -3.52 8.35 13.67
C ALA A 55 -4.96 8.82 13.99
N LYS A 56 -5.08 9.91 14.75
CA LYS A 56 -6.39 10.51 15.08
C LYS A 56 -7.12 11.04 13.85
N HIS A 57 -6.39 11.57 12.88
CA HIS A 57 -6.95 12.07 11.63
C HIS A 57 -7.48 10.93 10.75
N PHE A 58 -6.67 9.87 10.58
CA PHE A 58 -7.10 8.67 9.85
C PHE A 58 -8.28 7.97 10.51
N ALA A 59 -8.26 7.81 11.84
CA ALA A 59 -9.37 7.25 12.60
C ALA A 59 -10.67 8.06 12.42
N LYS A 60 -10.58 9.40 12.41
CA LYS A 60 -11.73 10.26 12.15
C LYS A 60 -12.28 10.08 10.74
N ILE A 61 -11.42 10.11 9.72
CA ILE A 61 -11.83 9.93 8.32
C ILE A 61 -12.50 8.57 8.11
N ASN A 62 -11.95 7.51 8.71
CA ASN A 62 -12.54 6.18 8.64
C ASN A 62 -13.91 6.13 9.31
N ARG A 63 -14.05 6.70 10.52
CA ARG A 63 -15.32 6.75 11.25
C ARG A 63 -16.39 7.55 10.50
N ASP A 64 -16.03 8.71 9.97
CA ASP A 64 -16.94 9.56 9.19
C ASP A 64 -17.43 8.79 7.95
N MET A 65 -16.53 8.09 7.25
CA MET A 65 -16.89 7.23 6.12
C MET A 65 -17.89 6.14 6.53
N VAL A 66 -17.61 5.36 7.58
CA VAL A 66 -18.50 4.26 8.01
C VAL A 66 -19.85 4.78 8.48
N SER A 67 -19.86 5.83 9.31
CA SER A 67 -21.09 6.44 9.84
C SER A 67 -21.99 6.96 8.72
N HIS A 68 -21.43 7.71 7.76
CA HIS A 68 -22.20 8.26 6.66
C HIS A 68 -22.67 7.20 5.67
N HIS A 69 -21.85 6.18 5.40
CA HIS A 69 -22.27 5.01 4.63
C HIS A 69 -23.47 4.32 5.28
N ASN A 70 -23.40 4.05 6.58
CA ASN A 70 -24.47 3.39 7.34
C ASN A 70 -25.77 4.20 7.33
N LEU A 71 -25.70 5.53 7.50
CA LEU A 71 -26.86 6.42 7.39
C LEU A 71 -27.48 6.40 5.98
N SER A 72 -26.63 6.38 4.94
CA SER A 72 -27.12 6.29 3.56
C SER A 72 -27.87 4.99 3.30
N VAL A 73 -27.38 3.87 3.84
CA VAL A 73 -28.01 2.55 3.71
C VAL A 73 -29.34 2.51 4.45
N GLN A 74 -29.39 3.01 5.68
CA GLN A 74 -30.64 3.11 6.46
C GLN A 74 -31.70 3.99 5.77
N ALA A 75 -31.30 5.10 5.15
CA ALA A 75 -32.21 5.96 4.40
C ALA A 75 -32.87 5.24 3.19
N ILE A 76 -32.16 4.28 2.57
CA ILE A 76 -32.75 3.40 1.55
C ILE A 76 -33.80 2.49 2.17
N GLY A 77 -33.51 1.92 3.35
CA GLY A 77 -34.42 1.01 4.07
C GLY A 77 -35.79 1.64 4.34
N VAL A 78 -35.82 2.92 4.74
CA VAL A 78 -37.07 3.67 4.97
C VAL A 78 -37.74 4.20 3.70
N LYS A 79 -37.19 3.88 2.51
CA LYS A 79 -37.70 4.28 1.18
C LYS A 79 -37.85 5.79 0.97
N ASP A 80 -37.14 6.61 1.75
CA ASP A 80 -37.13 8.07 1.59
C ASP A 80 -36.03 8.50 0.60
N LYS A 81 -36.45 8.84 -0.62
CA LYS A 81 -35.54 9.26 -1.70
C LYS A 81 -34.85 10.59 -1.41
N ALA A 82 -35.50 11.52 -0.71
CA ALA A 82 -34.94 12.83 -0.44
C ALA A 82 -33.85 12.73 0.63
N ALA A 83 -34.16 12.02 1.73
CA ALA A 83 -33.18 11.71 2.77
C ALA A 83 -32.01 10.88 2.22
N TRP A 84 -32.30 9.87 1.40
CA TRP A 84 -31.26 9.06 0.78
C TRP A 84 -30.31 9.89 -0.07
N LYS A 85 -30.81 10.76 -0.95
CA LYS A 85 -29.96 11.56 -1.83
C LYS A 85 -29.01 12.47 -1.04
N ALA A 86 -29.51 13.07 0.05
CA ALA A 86 -28.70 13.89 0.96
C ALA A 86 -27.62 13.05 1.66
N CYS A 87 -28.01 11.94 2.29
CA CYS A 87 -27.07 11.04 2.99
C CYS A 87 -26.03 10.43 2.03
N ASN A 88 -26.43 10.04 0.82
CA ASN A 88 -25.55 9.46 -0.19
C ASN A 88 -24.50 10.46 -0.69
N SER A 89 -24.85 11.74 -0.82
CA SER A 89 -23.87 12.77 -1.19
C SER A 89 -22.77 12.90 -0.12
N ILE A 90 -23.16 12.91 1.16
CA ILE A 90 -22.23 13.02 2.29
C ILE A 90 -21.37 11.75 2.39
N ALA A 91 -21.96 10.57 2.20
CA ALA A 91 -21.24 9.29 2.19
C ALA A 91 -20.18 9.24 1.08
N ASN A 92 -20.51 9.67 -0.14
CA ASN A 92 -19.56 9.72 -1.25
C ASN A 92 -18.39 10.67 -0.99
N GLU A 93 -18.64 11.84 -0.39
CA GLU A 93 -17.58 12.76 -0.03
C GLU A 93 -16.63 12.16 1.03
N ALA A 94 -17.19 11.52 2.05
CA ALA A 94 -16.42 10.85 3.10
C ALA A 94 -15.60 9.67 2.54
N PHE A 95 -16.18 8.86 1.66
CA PHE A 95 -15.47 7.81 0.93
C PHE A 95 -14.31 8.36 0.11
N GLY A 96 -14.54 9.44 -0.65
CA GLY A 96 -13.51 10.09 -1.45
C GLY A 96 -12.33 10.56 -0.60
N LYS A 97 -12.60 11.22 0.54
CA LYS A 97 -11.57 11.63 1.51
C LYS A 97 -10.78 10.42 2.00
N ASN A 98 -11.46 9.36 2.43
CA ASN A 98 -10.78 8.14 2.91
C ASN A 98 -9.90 7.51 1.83
N PHE A 99 -10.42 7.35 0.62
CA PHE A 99 -9.70 6.79 -0.52
C PHE A 99 -8.44 7.59 -0.88
N PHE A 100 -8.55 8.91 -1.03
CA PHE A 100 -7.40 9.75 -1.37
C PHE A 100 -6.37 9.82 -0.25
N SER A 101 -6.78 9.80 1.03
CA SER A 101 -5.86 9.71 2.16
C SER A 101 -5.05 8.41 2.14
N HIS A 102 -5.66 7.28 1.77
CA HIS A 102 -4.96 6.00 1.61
C HIS A 102 -4.03 5.98 0.40
N ILE A 103 -4.43 6.60 -0.72
CA ILE A 103 -3.53 6.79 -1.88
C ILE A 103 -2.32 7.64 -1.49
N ALA A 104 -2.52 8.72 -0.74
CA ALA A 104 -1.43 9.58 -0.28
C ALA A 104 -0.46 8.83 0.63
N LEU A 105 -0.97 7.98 1.54
CA LEU A 105 -0.15 7.06 2.34
C LEU A 105 0.63 6.07 1.47
N PHE A 106 -0.01 5.49 0.45
CA PHE A 106 0.67 4.60 -0.46
C PHE A 106 1.77 5.34 -1.25
N ALA A 107 1.48 6.53 -1.77
CA ALA A 107 2.44 7.35 -2.49
C ALA A 107 3.65 7.74 -1.61
N SER A 108 3.42 8.02 -0.33
CA SER A 108 4.52 8.30 0.61
C SER A 108 5.43 7.11 0.84
N SER A 109 5.01 5.88 0.54
CA SER A 109 5.87 4.69 0.61
C SER A 109 6.82 4.55 -0.61
N LEU A 110 6.56 5.26 -1.71
CA LEU A 110 7.27 5.05 -2.99
C LEU A 110 8.53 5.90 -3.16
N TRP A 111 8.80 6.86 -2.28
CA TRP A 111 9.92 7.81 -2.47
C TRP A 111 11.30 7.15 -2.55
N VAL A 112 11.47 5.93 -2.01
CA VAL A 112 12.74 5.17 -2.06
C VAL A 112 12.99 4.53 -3.42
N VAL A 113 11.91 4.24 -4.17
CA VAL A 113 11.96 3.58 -5.49
C VAL A 113 12.83 4.36 -6.49
N PRO A 114 12.66 5.69 -6.66
CA PRO A 114 13.55 6.50 -7.49
C PRO A 114 15.04 6.40 -7.12
N PHE A 115 15.39 6.29 -5.84
CA PHE A 115 16.80 6.15 -5.42
C PHE A 115 17.37 4.79 -5.82
N GLY A 116 16.59 3.71 -5.68
CA GLY A 116 16.98 2.38 -6.14
C GLY A 116 17.21 2.34 -7.65
N ILE A 117 16.30 2.94 -8.43
CA ILE A 117 16.43 3.06 -9.89
C ILE A 117 17.65 3.92 -10.26
N GLY A 118 17.80 5.09 -9.63
CA GLY A 118 18.92 6.00 -9.88
C GLY A 118 20.27 5.34 -9.61
N TRP A 119 20.38 4.57 -8.52
CA TRP A 119 21.58 3.81 -8.22
C TRP A 119 21.85 2.69 -9.25
N LEU A 120 20.82 2.00 -9.72
CA LEU A 120 20.97 1.01 -10.80
C LEU A 120 21.48 1.64 -12.09
N PHE A 121 21.02 2.83 -12.45
CA PHE A 121 21.57 3.57 -13.59
C PHE A 121 23.01 4.03 -13.36
N TYR A 122 23.35 4.48 -12.15
CA TYR A 122 24.72 4.82 -11.78
C TYR A 122 25.68 3.62 -11.96
N ARG A 123 25.26 2.42 -11.56
CA ARG A 123 26.12 1.22 -11.57
C ARG A 123 26.09 0.43 -12.87
N PHE A 124 24.92 0.30 -13.48
CA PHE A 124 24.66 -0.56 -14.63
C PHE A 124 24.16 0.20 -15.86
N GLY A 125 24.24 1.52 -15.89
CA GLY A 125 23.75 2.33 -17.01
C GLY A 125 24.50 2.11 -18.32
N GLN A 126 25.68 1.51 -18.28
CA GLN A 126 26.47 1.12 -19.45
C GLN A 126 26.27 -0.36 -19.83
N VAL A 127 25.41 -1.09 -19.11
CA VAL A 127 25.11 -2.49 -19.39
C VAL A 127 23.85 -2.56 -20.25
N ASP A 128 23.99 -3.15 -21.43
CA ASP A 128 22.86 -3.40 -22.32
C ASP A 128 22.08 -4.64 -21.85
N PHE A 129 20.92 -4.42 -21.24
CA PHE A 129 19.99 -5.50 -20.95
C PHE A 129 19.15 -5.78 -22.18
N SER A 130 19.36 -6.91 -22.85
CA SER A 130 18.54 -7.31 -23.99
C SER A 130 17.45 -8.27 -23.55
N VAL A 131 16.18 -7.91 -23.79
CA VAL A 131 15.03 -8.75 -23.51
C VAL A 131 14.53 -9.37 -24.82
N PRO A 132 14.28 -10.69 -24.87
CA PRO A 132 13.72 -11.35 -26.05
C PRO A 132 12.47 -10.62 -26.55
N PHE A 133 12.37 -10.41 -27.87
CA PHE A 133 11.25 -9.73 -28.56
C PHE A 133 11.09 -8.22 -28.30
N ILE A 134 11.83 -7.62 -27.37
CA ILE A 134 11.74 -6.19 -27.03
C ILE A 134 13.01 -5.43 -27.42
N GLY A 135 14.18 -6.07 -27.30
CA GLY A 135 15.48 -5.44 -27.57
C GLY A 135 16.13 -4.88 -26.31
N ALA A 136 16.98 -3.86 -26.49
CA ALA A 136 17.72 -3.24 -25.39
C ALA A 136 16.80 -2.41 -24.48
N VAL A 137 16.88 -2.66 -23.17
CA VAL A 137 16.11 -1.97 -22.14
C VAL A 137 17.02 -1.45 -21.03
N GLY A 138 16.60 -0.37 -20.38
CA GLY A 138 17.30 0.14 -19.20
C GLY A 138 17.01 -0.67 -17.93
N PRO A 139 17.82 -0.50 -16.87
CA PRO A 139 17.65 -1.19 -15.59
C PRO A 139 16.24 -1.05 -14.97
N ALA A 140 15.56 0.07 -15.21
CA ALA A 140 14.20 0.32 -14.73
C ALA A 140 13.18 -0.72 -15.23
N PHE A 141 13.35 -1.21 -16.47
CA PHE A 141 12.43 -2.20 -17.06
C PHE A 141 12.44 -3.53 -16.30
N ILE A 142 13.59 -3.90 -15.73
CA ILE A 142 13.73 -5.10 -14.90
C ILE A 142 13.31 -4.80 -13.46
N PHE A 143 13.70 -3.64 -12.95
CA PHE A 143 13.45 -3.26 -11.56
C PHE A 143 11.97 -3.10 -11.25
N ILE A 144 11.16 -2.47 -12.11
CA ILE A 144 9.75 -2.18 -11.81
C ILE A 144 8.94 -3.46 -11.62
N PRO A 145 8.95 -4.46 -12.54
CA PRO A 145 8.26 -5.73 -12.32
C PRO A 145 8.78 -6.48 -11.10
N ALA A 146 10.11 -6.51 -10.89
CA ALA A 146 10.71 -7.14 -9.73
C ALA A 146 10.28 -6.48 -8.41
N TYR A 147 10.16 -5.16 -8.40
CA TYR A 147 9.68 -4.39 -7.25
C TYR A 147 8.21 -4.70 -6.94
N ILE A 148 7.34 -4.71 -7.97
CA ILE A 148 5.93 -5.05 -7.80
C ILE A 148 5.79 -6.47 -7.24
N LEU A 149 6.53 -7.45 -7.79
CA LEU A 149 6.53 -8.82 -7.31
C LEU A 149 7.02 -8.90 -5.86
N THR A 150 8.15 -8.27 -5.55
CA THR A 150 8.73 -8.27 -4.20
C THR A 150 7.78 -7.65 -3.19
N ARG A 151 7.15 -6.52 -3.54
CA ARG A 151 6.17 -5.84 -2.68
C ARG A 151 4.94 -6.72 -2.45
N TYR A 152 4.43 -7.36 -3.49
CA TYR A 152 3.32 -8.32 -3.37
C TYR A 152 3.66 -9.52 -2.47
N LEU A 153 4.85 -10.11 -2.64
CA LEU A 153 5.32 -11.20 -1.78
C LEU A 153 5.50 -10.73 -0.34
N PHE A 154 6.01 -9.52 -0.15
CA PHE A 154 6.17 -8.91 1.18
C PHE A 154 4.82 -8.72 1.88
N GLU A 155 3.80 -8.22 1.18
CA GLU A 155 2.41 -8.10 1.71
C GLU A 155 1.88 -9.45 2.22
N LYS A 156 2.13 -10.53 1.46
CA LYS A 156 1.77 -11.89 1.89
C LYS A 156 2.57 -12.37 3.09
N ALA A 157 3.82 -11.92 3.23
CA ALA A 157 4.70 -12.28 4.35
C ALA A 157 4.45 -11.43 5.61
N LYS A 158 3.85 -10.23 5.50
CA LYS A 158 3.56 -9.33 6.64
C LYS A 158 2.88 -10.02 7.84
N PRO A 159 1.89 -10.93 7.67
CA PRO A 159 1.25 -11.59 8.80
C PRO A 159 2.18 -12.51 9.60
N TRP A 160 3.36 -12.84 9.06
CA TRP A 160 4.35 -13.70 9.70
C TRP A 160 5.42 -12.86 10.43
N LEU A 161 5.60 -11.61 10.02
CA LEU A 161 6.57 -10.69 10.61
C LEU A 161 5.98 -9.98 11.85
N PRO A 162 6.56 -10.16 13.06
CA PRO A 162 5.95 -9.70 14.31
C PRO A 162 5.75 -8.17 14.36
N LEU A 163 6.69 -7.40 13.79
CA LEU A 163 6.61 -5.95 13.71
C LEU A 163 5.40 -5.47 12.89
N PHE A 164 5.20 -6.04 11.71
CA PHE A 164 4.10 -5.65 10.82
C PHE A 164 2.74 -6.13 11.33
N ARG A 165 2.70 -7.27 12.03
CA ARG A 165 1.51 -7.70 12.77
C ARG A 165 1.13 -6.70 13.85
N PHE A 166 2.10 -6.21 14.62
CA PHE A 166 1.87 -5.20 15.66
C PHE A 166 1.33 -3.90 15.07
N ILE A 167 1.94 -3.42 13.98
CA ILE A 167 1.50 -2.21 13.26
C ILE A 167 0.06 -2.39 12.77
N LYS A 168 -0.24 -3.48 12.06
CA LYS A 168 -1.58 -3.78 11.53
C LYS A 168 -2.63 -3.85 12.63
N ARG A 169 -2.30 -4.47 13.77
CA ARG A 169 -3.19 -4.52 14.94
C ARG A 169 -3.48 -3.13 15.49
N LYS A 170 -2.45 -2.29 15.64
CA LYS A 170 -2.60 -0.91 16.15
C LYS A 170 -3.42 0.00 15.22
N ILE A 171 -3.25 -0.15 13.92
CA ILE A 171 -4.08 0.54 12.91
C ILE A 171 -5.55 0.16 13.10
N ARG A 172 -5.85 -1.14 13.15
CA ARG A 172 -7.21 -1.66 13.35
C ARG A 172 -7.84 -1.20 14.67
N GLU A 173 -7.07 -1.19 15.76
CA GLU A 173 -7.51 -0.67 17.07
C GLU A 173 -7.89 0.82 17.00
N ASN A 174 -7.16 1.63 16.22
CA ASN A 174 -7.42 3.07 16.09
C ASN A 174 -8.64 3.38 15.22
N GLU A 175 -8.82 2.64 14.13
CA GLU A 175 -9.90 2.87 13.16
C GLU A 175 -11.28 2.41 13.66
N GLY A 176 -11.31 1.59 14.72
CA GLY A 176 -12.54 1.03 15.28
C GLY A 176 -13.06 -0.15 14.46
N GLU A 177 -13.84 -1.01 15.09
CA GLU A 177 -14.52 -2.15 14.43
C GLU A 177 -15.89 -1.78 13.87
N ASP A 178 -16.10 -0.51 13.49
CA ASP A 178 -17.38 -0.10 12.92
C ASP A 178 -17.51 -0.76 11.53
N ASN A 179 -18.39 -1.75 11.45
CA ASN A 179 -18.65 -2.47 10.21
C ASN A 179 -19.56 -1.63 9.30
N MET A 180 -19.22 -1.56 8.02
CA MET A 180 -20.12 -1.01 7.01
C MET A 180 -21.35 -1.91 6.92
N LEU A 181 -22.53 -1.32 7.09
CA LEU A 181 -23.80 -1.99 6.86
C LEU A 181 -23.90 -2.37 5.39
N LEU A 182 -24.23 -3.64 5.16
CA LEU A 182 -24.58 -4.14 3.84
C LEU A 182 -26.10 -4.09 3.68
N PHE A 183 -26.55 -3.98 2.43
CA PHE A 183 -27.98 -4.01 2.12
C PHE A 183 -28.66 -5.30 2.60
N SER A 184 -27.93 -6.42 2.62
CA SER A 184 -28.38 -7.70 3.19
C SER A 184 -28.71 -7.65 4.68
N ASP A 185 -28.06 -6.76 5.43
CA ASP A 185 -28.26 -6.64 6.87
C ASP A 185 -29.59 -5.96 7.19
N LEU A 186 -30.03 -5.05 6.31
CA LEU A 186 -31.37 -4.45 6.38
C LEU A 186 -32.46 -5.49 6.09
N VAL A 187 -32.27 -6.32 5.07
CA VAL A 187 -33.26 -7.35 4.68
C VAL A 187 -33.47 -8.38 5.79
N LYS A 188 -32.42 -8.72 6.55
CA LYS A 188 -32.52 -9.64 7.71
C LYS A 188 -33.27 -9.03 8.91
N GLN A 189 -33.25 -7.71 9.09
CA GLN A 189 -33.98 -7.06 10.18
C GLN A 189 -35.49 -6.99 9.92
N ASP A 190 -35.92 -7.02 8.65
CA ASP A 190 -37.33 -7.03 8.25
C ASP A 190 -37.98 -8.43 8.28
N GLU A 191 -37.22 -9.51 8.53
CA GLU A 191 -37.79 -10.84 8.74
C GLU A 191 -38.37 -10.96 10.17
N PRO A 192 -39.67 -11.30 10.33
CA PRO A 192 -40.25 -11.50 11.64
C PRO A 192 -39.57 -12.67 12.35
N VAL A 193 -39.14 -12.47 13.61
CA VAL A 193 -38.69 -13.55 14.49
C VAL A 193 -39.81 -14.60 14.51
N PRO A 194 -39.57 -15.87 14.07
CA PRO A 194 -40.59 -16.90 14.16
C PRO A 194 -40.92 -17.06 15.64
N GLY A 195 -42.16 -16.71 16.01
CA GLY A 195 -42.61 -16.65 17.38
C GLY A 195 -42.39 -17.98 18.10
N ASN A 196 -41.88 -17.91 19.33
CA ASN A 196 -42.04 -18.98 20.30
C ASN A 196 -43.56 -19.22 20.46
N SER A 197 -44.00 -20.35 19.89
CA SER A 197 -45.31 -20.94 20.13
C SER A 197 -45.30 -21.72 21.43
#